data_AF-A0A7V7BAY0-F1
#
_entry.id   AF-A0A7V7BAY0-F1
#
_cell.length_a   1.000
_cell.length_b   1.000
_cell.length_c   1.000
_cell.angle_alpha   90.00
_cell.angle_beta   90.00
_cell.angle_gamma   90.00
#
_symmetry.space_group_name_H-M   'P 1'
#
loop_
_entity.id
_entity.type
_entity.pdbx_description
1 polymer ?
#
loop_
_entity_poly.entity_id
_entity_poly.type
_entity_poly.pdbx_seq_one_letter_code
_entity_poly.pdbx_strand_id
1 'polypeptide(L)'
;MIKKVVGIITLIIFITTLLPLNALAEERVNLEQISDKMPGDQVIIKGTTNLDEVTVKILRPNGTIMYVNVIKGTENGDFEDVIT
;
A
#
# COMPACT_ATOMS: atom_id res chain seq x y z
N MET A 1 6.80 -35.93 -31.25
CA MET A 1 6.95 -34.61 -30.59
C MET A 1 5.84 -34.31 -29.58
N ILE A 2 4.56 -34.54 -29.91
CA ILE A 2 3.40 -34.21 -29.06
C ILE A 2 3.50 -34.77 -27.62
N LYS A 3 3.91 -36.02 -27.42
CA LYS A 3 4.03 -36.62 -26.07
C LYS A 3 5.06 -35.92 -25.17
N LYS A 4 6.14 -35.37 -25.75
CA LYS A 4 7.15 -34.59 -25.02
C LYS A 4 6.61 -33.20 -24.65
N VAL A 5 5.85 -32.59 -25.55
CA VAL A 5 5.22 -31.28 -25.33
C VAL A 5 4.15 -31.37 -24.23
N VAL A 6 3.31 -32.41 -24.25
CA VAL A 6 2.29 -32.64 -23.21
C VAL A 6 2.92 -32.82 -21.82
N GLY A 7 4.04 -33.56 -21.73
CA GLY A 7 4.78 -33.73 -20.47
C GLY A 7 5.36 -32.42 -19.94
N ILE A 8 5.88 -31.57 -20.81
CA ILE A 8 6.42 -30.25 -20.43
C ILE A 8 5.29 -29.33 -19.93
N ILE A 9 4.13 -29.33 -20.59
CA ILE A 9 2.98 -28.52 -20.17
C ILE A 9 2.45 -28.98 -18.80
N THR A 10 2.35 -30.29 -18.57
CA THR A 10 1.90 -30.81 -17.26
C THR A 10 2.87 -30.48 -16.14
N LEU A 11 4.18 -30.49 -16.41
CA LEU A 11 5.19 -30.10 -15.43
C LEU A 11 5.10 -28.60 -15.07
N ILE A 12 4.88 -27.72 -16.05
CA ILE A 12 4.73 -26.28 -15.82
C ILE A 12 3.49 -26.02 -14.97
N ILE A 13 2.36 -26.65 -15.29
CA ILE A 13 1.12 -26.49 -14.51
C ILE A 13 1.35 -26.93 -13.06
N PHE A 14 1.99 -28.09 -12.84
CA PHE A 14 2.31 -28.59 -11.51
C PHE A 14 3.21 -27.61 -10.72
N ILE A 15 4.23 -27.03 -11.37
CA ILE A 15 5.10 -26.01 -10.75
C ILE A 15 4.31 -24.74 -10.40
N THR A 16 3.40 -24.29 -11.26
CA THR A 16 2.60 -23.09 -10.98
C THR A 16 1.62 -23.28 -9.81
N THR A 17 1.11 -24.50 -9.57
CA THR A 17 0.25 -24.79 -8.41
C THR A 17 0.99 -24.81 -7.07
N LEU A 18 2.32 -24.94 -7.09
CA LEU A 18 3.16 -24.91 -5.89
C LEU A 18 3.54 -23.47 -5.48
N LEU A 19 3.31 -22.48 -6.34
CA LEU A 19 3.53 -21.08 -6.01
C LEU A 19 2.31 -20.53 -5.26
N PRO A 20 2.43 -20.14 -3.97
CA PRO A 20 1.34 -19.50 -3.27
C PRO A 20 1.09 -18.10 -3.85
N LEU A 21 0.07 -17.96 -4.71
CA LEU A 21 -0.35 -16.66 -5.26
C LEU A 21 -0.64 -15.62 -4.15
N ASN A 22 -1.09 -16.09 -2.99
CA ASN A 22 -1.43 -15.25 -1.82
C ASN A 22 -0.20 -14.60 -1.16
N ALA A 23 1.03 -14.99 -1.52
CA ALA A 23 2.26 -14.43 -0.96
C ALA A 23 2.69 -13.13 -1.65
N LEU A 24 1.99 -12.70 -2.70
CA LEU A 24 2.13 -11.35 -3.25
C LEU A 24 1.42 -10.37 -2.31
N ALA A 25 2.04 -10.07 -1.17
CA ALA A 25 1.60 -9.03 -0.28
C ALA A 25 1.80 -7.67 -0.98
N GLU A 26 0.78 -7.22 -1.70
CA GLU A 26 0.72 -5.85 -2.20
C GLU A 26 0.71 -4.90 -0.99
N GLU A 27 1.57 -3.88 -1.03
CA GLU A 27 1.65 -2.88 0.02
C GLU A 27 0.29 -2.18 0.13
N ARG A 28 -0.37 -2.34 1.28
CA ARG A 28 -1.76 -1.88 1.46
C ARG A 28 -1.89 -0.36 1.53
N VAL A 29 -0.81 0.31 1.93
CA VAL A 29 -0.72 1.77 2.04
C VAL A 29 0.70 2.15 1.63
N ASN A 30 0.85 2.83 0.51
CA ASN A 30 2.09 3.46 0.09
C ASN A 30 2.00 4.94 0.45
N LEU A 31 2.95 5.43 1.25
CA LEU A 31 3.00 6.82 1.69
C LEU A 31 4.09 7.56 0.91
N GLU A 32 3.71 8.68 0.27
CA GLU A 32 4.68 9.56 -0.37
C GLU A 32 5.62 10.18 0.68
N GLN A 33 6.87 10.43 0.27
CA GLN A 33 7.86 11.02 1.16
C GLN A 33 7.40 12.41 1.64
N ILE A 34 7.33 12.57 2.96
CA ILE A 34 7.12 13.87 3.60
C ILE A 34 8.49 14.49 3.86
N SER A 35 8.74 15.67 3.30
CA SER A 35 9.96 16.44 3.57
C SER A 35 9.99 16.97 5.01
N ASP A 36 11.15 17.45 5.45
CA ASP A 36 11.23 18.20 6.72
C ASP A 36 10.30 19.42 6.69
N LYS A 37 9.72 19.74 7.85
CA LYS A 37 8.74 20.82 8.05
C LYS A 37 9.06 21.60 9.32
N MET A 38 8.80 22.90 9.29
CA MET A 38 8.94 23.82 10.41
C MET A 38 7.57 24.18 11.01
N PRO A 39 7.52 24.69 12.25
CA PRO A 39 6.26 25.17 12.83
C PRO A 39 5.59 26.24 11.95
N GLY A 40 4.31 26.05 11.64
CA GLY A 40 3.53 26.92 10.75
C GLY A 40 3.57 26.52 9.28
N ASP A 41 4.39 25.54 8.90
CA ASP A 41 4.36 24.99 7.55
C ASP A 41 3.16 24.08 7.35
N GLN A 42 2.61 24.13 6.13
CA GLN A 42 1.62 23.17 5.70
C GLN A 42 2.25 21.78 5.50
N VAL A 43 1.59 20.77 6.07
CA VAL A 43 1.91 19.35 5.88
C VAL A 43 0.86 18.73 4.97
N ILE A 44 1.31 18.15 3.87
CA ILE A 44 0.47 17.43 2.92
C ILE A 44 0.87 15.96 2.99
N ILE A 45 -0.10 15.10 3.29
CA ILE A 45 0.08 13.65 3.47
C ILE A 45 -0.60 12.98 2.30
N LYS A 46 0.17 12.33 1.43
CA LYS A 46 -0.30 11.72 0.18
C LYS A 46 0.15 10.30 0.06
N GLY A 47 -0.60 9.51 -0.67
CA GLY A 47 -0.25 8.14 -0.94
C GLY A 47 -1.32 7.38 -1.69
N THR A 48 -1.08 6.08 -1.84
CA THR A 48 -2.02 5.15 -2.44
C THR A 48 -2.36 4.02 -1.48
N THR A 49 -3.54 3.44 -1.63
CA THR A 49 -4.05 2.36 -0.80
C THR A 49 -5.02 1.48 -1.59
N ASN A 50 -5.07 0.19 -1.25
CA ASN A 50 -6.11 -0.73 -1.71
C ASN A 50 -7.20 -0.98 -0.64
N LEU A 51 -7.24 -0.14 0.40
CA LEU A 51 -8.22 -0.19 1.48
C LEU A 51 -9.31 0.88 1.28
N ASP A 52 -10.50 0.61 1.83
CA ASP A 52 -11.61 1.57 1.79
C ASP A 52 -11.30 2.86 2.56
N GLU A 53 -10.55 2.75 3.67
CA GLU A 53 -10.24 3.85 4.58
C GLU A 53 -8.80 3.75 5.12
N VAL A 54 -8.18 4.92 5.30
CA VAL A 54 -6.86 5.11 5.92
C VAL A 54 -7.00 6.06 7.10
N THR A 55 -6.39 5.71 8.23
CA THR A 55 -6.31 6.60 9.39
C THR A 55 -4.95 7.29 9.43
N VAL A 56 -4.95 8.62 9.30
CA VAL A 56 -3.75 9.44 9.49
C VAL A 56 -3.64 9.82 10.95
N LYS A 57 -2.52 9.49 11.58
CA LYS A 57 -2.24 9.84 12.98
C LYS A 57 -0.87 10.48 13.10
N ILE A 58 -0.84 11.74 13.55
CA ILE A 58 0.41 12.46 13.80
C ILE A 58 0.75 12.42 15.28
N LEU A 59 1.97 12.01 15.56
CA LEU A 59 2.54 11.97 16.90
C LEU A 59 3.58 13.07 17.04
N ARG A 60 3.56 13.76 18.19
CA ARG A 60 4.70 14.55 18.63
C ARG A 60 5.87 13.63 19.03
N PRO A 61 7.12 14.13 19.09
CA PRO A 61 8.26 13.33 19.52
C PRO A 61 8.09 12.68 20.90
N ASN A 62 7.25 13.26 21.78
CA ASN A 62 6.92 12.70 23.10
C ASN A 62 5.82 11.63 23.06
N GLY A 63 5.39 11.18 21.87
CA GLY A 63 4.35 10.16 21.68
C GLY A 63 2.91 10.65 21.89
N THR A 64 2.70 11.93 22.21
CA THR A 64 1.33 12.48 22.33
C THR A 64 0.72 12.67 20.95
N ILE A 65 -0.56 12.33 20.83
CA ILE A 65 -1.33 12.53 19.60
C ILE A 65 -1.50 14.02 19.34
N MET A 66 -1.09 14.47 18.16
CA MET A 66 -1.30 15.85 17.68
C MET A 66 -2.55 15.93 16.81
N TYR A 67 -2.76 14.92 15.97
CA TYR A 67 -3.81 14.92 14.96
C TYR A 67 -4.24 13.48 14.65
N VAL A 68 -5.54 13.29 14.39
CA VAL A 68 -6.12 12.03 13.90
C VAL A 68 -7.21 12.38 12.89
N ASN A 69 -7.17 11.72 11.74
CA ASN A 69 -8.21 11.82 10.72
C ASN A 69 -8.40 10.49 10.00
N VAL A 70 -9.60 10.25 9.50
CA VAL A 70 -9.95 9.07 8.71
C VAL A 70 -10.32 9.54 7.31
N ILE A 71 -9.61 9.02 6.32
CA ILE A 71 -9.70 9.42 4.92
C ILE A 71 -10.13 8.21 4.12
N LYS A 72 -11.13 8.39 3.26
CA LYS A 72 -11.53 7.34 2.32
C LYS A 72 -10.57 7.30 1.15
N GLY A 73 -10.16 6.09 0.77
CA GLY A 73 -9.46 5.91 -0.50
C GLY A 73 -10.34 6.36 -1.65
N THR A 74 -9.76 7.02 -2.65
CA THR A 74 -10.47 7.33 -3.88
C THR A 74 -10.69 6.07 -4.72
N GLU A 75 -11.50 6.16 -5.78
CA GLU A 75 -11.71 5.04 -6.71
C GLU A 75 -10.41 4.54 -7.36
N ASN A 76 -9.40 5.41 -7.48
CA ASN A 76 -8.07 5.08 -8.00
C ASN A 76 -7.09 4.58 -6.92
N GLY A 77 -7.53 4.53 -5.66
CA GLY A 77 -6.71 4.16 -4.51
C GLY A 77 -5.91 5.31 -3.91
N ASP A 78 -6.00 6.54 -4.40
CA ASP A 78 -5.26 7.68 -3.85
C ASP A 78 -5.91 8.21 -2.55
N PHE A 79 -5.10 8.80 -1.65
CA PHE A 79 -5.57 9.57 -0.49
C PHE A 79 -4.74 10.83 -0.28
N GLU A 80 -5.35 11.89 0.26
CA GLU A 80 -4.69 13.15 0.61
C GLU A 80 -5.25 13.74 1.91
N ASP A 81 -4.36 14.20 2.80
CA ASP A 81 -4.68 15.02 3.97
C ASP A 81 -3.85 16.29 3.99
N VAL A 82 -4.44 17.40 4.42
CA VAL A 82 -3.77 18.71 4.49
C VAL A 82 -3.94 19.28 5.89
N ILE A 83 -2.81 19.61 6.51
CA ILE A 83 -2.72 20.07 7.90
C ILE A 83 -1.96 21.39 7.91
N THR A 84 -2.48 22.39 8.60
CA THR A 84 -1.93 23.75 8.74
C THR A 84 -1.72 24.09 10.21
#